data_AF-A0AAV1QHN4-F1
#
_entry.id   AF-A0AAV1QHN4-F1
#
_cell.length_a   1.000
_cell.length_b   1.000
_cell.length_c   1.000
_cell.angle_alpha   90.00
_cell.angle_beta   90.00
_cell.angle_gamma   90.00
#
_symmetry.space_group_name_H-M   'P 1'
#
loop_
_entity.id
_entity.type
_entity.pdbx_description
1 polymer ?
#
loop_
_entity_poly.entity_id
_entity_poly.type
_entity_poly.pdbx_seq_one_letter_code
_entity_poly.pdbx_strand_id
1 'polypeptide(L)'
;MCVDVDNNGFISKDELNVLFKAANLALPGYRIRELVQEFTKNSDQLTFDEFTNIVHGLKSTEVAKTFRKAINKKEGICNVAGTSEQSGTQHSYSEEEKVAFVNWINKALEKDGDCKHVLPMDPNTNDLFTGMGDGIVLCKMINLSVPDTIDERTINKKKLTPFTIQENLNLALNSASAIGCHVVNIGAEDLKEGRQHLVLGLLWQVIKIGLFADIELSRNEEY
;
A
#
# COMPACT_ATOMS: atom_id res chain seq x y z
N MET A 1 -2.15 -17.97 -12.44
CA MET A 1 -2.17 -19.44 -12.24
C MET A 1 -0.85 -19.84 -11.59
N CYS A 2 -0.76 -19.88 -10.26
CA CYS A 2 0.36 -20.57 -9.57
C CYS A 2 0.06 -20.96 -8.10
N VAL A 3 -1.21 -21.00 -7.68
CA VAL A 3 -1.54 -21.21 -6.26
C VAL A 3 -1.54 -22.70 -5.89
N ASP A 4 -1.90 -23.56 -6.84
CA ASP A 4 -1.85 -25.01 -6.74
C ASP A 4 -0.52 -25.49 -7.33
N VAL A 5 0.47 -25.75 -6.47
CA VAL A 5 1.85 -26.04 -6.88
C VAL A 5 2.03 -27.52 -7.20
N ASP A 6 1.21 -28.39 -6.62
CA ASP A 6 1.21 -29.83 -6.88
C ASP A 6 0.15 -30.26 -7.91
N ASN A 7 -0.66 -29.32 -8.40
CA ASN A 7 -1.69 -29.47 -9.43
C ASN A 7 -2.76 -30.51 -9.05
N ASN A 8 -3.03 -30.64 -7.75
CA ASN A 8 -3.94 -31.64 -7.20
C ASN A 8 -5.42 -31.17 -7.22
N GLY A 9 -5.68 -29.91 -7.59
CA GLY A 9 -7.02 -29.30 -7.67
C GLY A 9 -7.50 -28.67 -6.35
N PHE A 10 -6.66 -28.66 -5.32
CA PHE A 10 -6.94 -28.17 -3.96
C PHE A 10 -5.81 -27.26 -3.47
N ILE A 11 -6.11 -26.42 -2.48
CA ILE A 11 -5.14 -25.51 -1.88
C ILE A 11 -4.87 -25.98 -0.44
N SER A 12 -3.65 -26.42 -0.19
CA SER A 12 -3.21 -26.83 1.14
C SER A 12 -2.97 -25.64 2.07
N LYS A 13 -2.91 -25.90 3.38
CA LYS A 13 -2.63 -24.88 4.41
C LYS A 13 -1.27 -24.20 4.18
N ASP A 14 -0.30 -24.97 3.69
CA ASP A 14 1.06 -24.48 3.43
C ASP A 14 1.10 -23.62 2.17
N GLU A 15 0.40 -24.01 1.10
CA GLU A 15 0.25 -23.18 -0.11
C GLU A 15 -0.50 -21.90 0.17
N LEU A 16 -1.56 -21.96 0.98
CA LEU A 16 -2.30 -20.78 1.42
C LEU A 16 -1.44 -19.83 2.25
N ASN A 17 -0.56 -20.36 3.11
CA ASN A 17 0.39 -19.58 3.90
C ASN A 17 1.48 -18.94 3.02
N VAL A 18 2.03 -19.68 2.07
CA VAL A 18 2.96 -19.15 1.06
C VAL A 18 2.29 -18.05 0.24
N LEU A 19 1.04 -18.24 -0.14
CA LEU A 19 0.27 -17.26 -0.89
C LEU A 19 0.01 -15.99 -0.09
N PHE A 20 -0.43 -16.10 1.17
CA PHE A 20 -0.61 -14.93 2.03
C PHE A 20 0.70 -14.21 2.29
N LYS A 21 1.82 -14.93 2.43
CA LYS A 21 3.16 -14.31 2.49
C LYS A 21 3.52 -13.61 1.19
N ALA A 22 3.29 -14.24 0.04
CA ALA A 22 3.56 -13.68 -1.29
C ALA A 22 2.68 -12.45 -1.60
N ALA A 23 1.46 -12.42 -1.05
CA ALA A 23 0.55 -11.28 -1.13
C ALA A 23 0.84 -10.19 -0.07
N ASN A 24 1.93 -10.32 0.70
CA ASN A 24 2.29 -9.43 1.81
C ASN A 24 1.20 -9.33 2.92
N LEU A 25 0.37 -10.37 3.03
CA LEU A 25 -0.71 -10.55 4.00
C LEU A 25 -0.36 -11.68 4.97
N ALA A 26 0.90 -11.78 5.43
CA ALA A 26 1.35 -12.89 6.25
C ALA A 26 0.51 -13.06 7.53
N LEU A 27 -0.34 -14.09 7.55
CA LEU A 27 -1.19 -14.41 8.69
C LEU A 27 -0.51 -15.43 9.62
N PRO A 28 -0.69 -15.32 10.95
CA PRO A 28 -0.25 -16.36 11.86
C PRO A 28 -0.91 -17.71 11.54
N GLY A 29 -0.15 -18.81 11.58
CA GLY A 29 -0.65 -20.14 11.18
C GLY A 29 -1.86 -20.68 11.95
N TYR A 30 -2.21 -20.12 13.12
CA TYR A 30 -3.48 -20.44 13.80
C TYR A 30 -4.68 -19.78 13.11
N ARG A 31 -4.54 -18.56 12.58
CA ARG A 31 -5.60 -17.85 11.83
C ARG A 31 -5.86 -18.48 10.47
N ILE A 32 -4.81 -18.94 9.80
CA ILE A 32 -4.95 -19.68 8.54
C ILE A 32 -5.76 -20.96 8.79
N ARG A 33 -5.55 -21.64 9.93
CA ARG A 33 -6.33 -22.82 10.30
C ARG A 33 -7.80 -22.51 10.59
N GLU A 34 -8.08 -21.40 11.28
CA GLU A 34 -9.45 -20.93 11.52
C GLU A 34 -10.17 -20.59 10.21
N LEU A 35 -9.54 -19.83 9.32
CA LEU A 35 -10.10 -19.47 8.01
C LEU A 35 -10.34 -20.70 7.14
N VAL A 36 -9.43 -21.67 7.13
CA VAL A 36 -9.66 -22.92 6.40
C VAL A 36 -10.87 -23.65 7.00
N GLN A 37 -10.95 -23.82 8.33
CA GLN A 37 -12.08 -24.51 8.98
C GLN A 37 -13.43 -23.82 8.79
N GLU A 38 -13.47 -22.51 8.76
CA GLU A 38 -14.71 -21.74 8.61
C GLU A 38 -15.32 -21.90 7.20
N PHE A 39 -14.48 -22.03 6.19
CA PHE A 39 -14.87 -22.08 4.78
C PHE A 39 -14.90 -23.51 4.22
N THR A 40 -14.20 -24.48 4.84
CA THR A 40 -14.27 -25.91 4.47
C THR A 40 -15.15 -26.68 5.44
N LYS A 41 -16.45 -26.34 5.50
CA LYS A 41 -17.38 -26.89 6.51
C LYS A 41 -17.50 -28.43 6.51
N ASN A 42 -17.23 -29.09 5.38
CA ASN A 42 -17.40 -30.55 5.21
C ASN A 42 -16.22 -31.26 4.53
N SER A 43 -15.10 -30.55 4.32
CA SER A 43 -13.93 -31.02 3.57
C SER A 43 -12.67 -30.62 4.33
N ASP A 44 -11.65 -31.48 4.39
CA ASP A 44 -10.35 -31.11 4.97
C ASP A 44 -9.45 -30.36 3.95
N GLN A 45 -9.98 -30.09 2.76
CA GLN A 45 -9.29 -29.52 1.61
C GLN A 45 -10.06 -28.32 1.04
N LEU A 46 -9.34 -27.23 0.74
CA LEU A 46 -9.90 -25.99 0.21
C LEU A 46 -9.92 -26.01 -1.32
N THR A 47 -11.08 -25.86 -1.92
CA THR A 47 -11.21 -25.75 -3.38
C THR A 47 -10.90 -24.33 -3.87
N PHE A 48 -10.62 -24.17 -5.16
CA PHE A 48 -10.34 -22.85 -5.74
C PHE A 48 -11.52 -21.86 -5.62
N ASP A 49 -12.76 -22.35 -5.71
CA ASP A 49 -13.96 -21.51 -5.57
C ASP A 49 -14.15 -21.06 -4.12
N GLU A 50 -13.91 -21.94 -3.15
CA GLU A 50 -13.90 -21.60 -1.72
C GLU A 50 -12.77 -20.61 -1.40
N PHE A 51 -11.59 -20.78 -1.99
CA PHE A 51 -10.48 -19.84 -1.88
C PHE A 51 -10.83 -18.46 -2.45
N THR A 52 -11.50 -18.39 -3.60
CA THR A 52 -11.94 -17.13 -4.20
C THR A 52 -12.94 -16.42 -3.29
N ASN A 53 -13.86 -17.17 -2.66
CA ASN A 53 -14.78 -16.65 -1.66
C ASN A 53 -14.07 -16.18 -0.38
N ILE A 54 -13.01 -16.87 0.06
CA ILE A 54 -12.15 -16.40 1.16
C ILE A 54 -11.50 -15.07 0.78
N VAL A 55 -10.86 -14.97 -0.38
CA VAL A 55 -10.21 -13.73 -0.83
C VAL A 55 -11.20 -12.57 -0.99
N HIS A 56 -12.42 -12.85 -1.43
CA HIS A 56 -13.49 -11.86 -1.49
C HIS A 56 -14.00 -11.46 -0.10
N GLY A 57 -14.20 -12.41 0.83
CA GLY A 57 -14.63 -12.14 2.21
C GLY A 57 -13.54 -11.46 3.07
N LEU A 58 -12.26 -11.73 2.78
CA LEU A 58 -11.10 -11.11 3.39
C LEU A 58 -11.02 -9.60 3.14
N LYS A 59 -11.60 -9.12 2.04
CA LYS A 59 -11.76 -7.69 1.77
C LYS A 59 -12.86 -7.04 2.59
N SER A 60 -13.79 -7.81 3.15
CA SER A 60 -15.04 -7.24 3.69
C SER A 60 -15.05 -7.00 5.21
N THR A 61 -14.61 -7.90 6.12
CA THR A 61 -15.06 -7.67 7.52
C THR A 61 -14.25 -8.15 8.73
N GLU A 62 -13.27 -9.07 8.61
CA GLU A 62 -12.51 -9.54 9.79
C GLU A 62 -10.99 -9.48 9.69
N VAL A 63 -10.40 -9.76 8.53
CA VAL A 63 -8.96 -9.55 8.35
C VAL A 63 -8.60 -8.08 8.33
N ALA A 64 -9.47 -7.19 7.87
CA ALA A 64 -9.37 -5.75 8.12
C ALA A 64 -9.11 -5.38 9.59
N LYS A 65 -9.76 -6.05 10.55
CA LYS A 65 -9.56 -5.82 12.00
C LYS A 65 -8.21 -6.34 12.49
N THR A 66 -7.75 -7.47 11.96
CA THR A 66 -6.43 -8.06 12.29
C THR A 66 -5.29 -7.28 11.63
N PHE A 67 -5.50 -6.79 10.40
CA PHE A 67 -4.64 -5.86 9.68
C PHE A 67 -4.54 -4.55 10.48
N ARG A 68 -5.67 -3.96 10.91
CA ARG A 68 -5.72 -2.79 11.82
C ARG A 68 -4.90 -3.02 13.10
N LYS A 69 -4.94 -4.22 13.69
CA LYS A 69 -4.16 -4.57 14.89
C LYS A 69 -2.66 -4.76 14.63
N ALA A 70 -2.27 -5.36 13.51
CA ALA A 70 -0.87 -5.51 13.11
C ALA A 70 -0.24 -4.15 12.74
N ILE A 71 -1.03 -3.26 12.12
CA ILE A 71 -0.62 -1.91 11.73
C ILE A 71 -0.46 -0.99 12.94
N ASN A 72 -1.39 -1.03 13.91
CA ASN A 72 -1.26 -0.25 15.14
C ASN A 72 -0.08 -0.69 16.02
N LYS A 73 0.42 -1.94 15.86
CA LYS A 73 1.63 -2.40 16.54
C LYS A 73 2.92 -1.74 16.01
N LYS A 74 2.90 -1.20 14.78
CA LYS A 74 4.04 -0.52 14.14
C LYS A 74 4.25 0.91 14.67
N GLU A 75 3.25 1.52 15.33
CA GLU A 75 3.38 2.86 15.96
C GLU A 75 4.44 2.90 17.08
N GLY A 76 4.76 1.76 17.69
CA GLY A 76 5.77 1.69 18.76
C GLY A 76 7.23 1.63 18.31
N ILE A 77 7.52 1.56 17.01
CA ILE A 77 8.89 1.35 16.47
C ILE A 77 9.43 2.61 15.76
N CYS A 78 8.78 3.76 15.91
CA CYS A 78 9.34 5.05 15.49
C CYS A 78 10.19 5.68 16.60
N ASN A 79 11.21 4.95 17.07
CA ASN A 79 12.31 5.51 17.84
C ASN A 79 13.61 4.97 17.26
N VAL A 80 14.17 5.67 16.27
CA VAL A 80 15.62 5.59 16.02
C VAL A 80 16.16 7.01 16.15
N ALA A 81 16.42 7.36 17.40
CA ALA A 81 17.30 8.44 17.76
C ALA A 81 18.75 8.06 17.42
N GLY A 82 19.48 8.98 16.78
CA GLY A 82 20.88 9.23 17.08
C GLY A 82 21.96 8.30 16.52
N THR A 83 22.88 8.93 15.79
CA THR A 83 24.34 8.68 15.75
C THR A 83 24.87 7.45 15.00
N SER A 84 25.47 7.67 13.82
CA SER A 84 26.94 7.76 13.63
C SER A 84 27.32 7.45 12.18
N GLU A 85 28.15 8.31 11.60
CA GLU A 85 28.90 8.04 10.38
C GLU A 85 29.86 6.88 10.63
N GLN A 86 29.66 5.75 9.92
CA GLN A 86 30.72 4.90 9.39
C GLN A 86 30.09 3.72 8.62
N SER A 87 30.24 3.78 7.30
CA SER A 87 30.54 2.65 6.43
C SER A 87 29.67 1.39 6.59
N GLY A 88 28.57 1.31 5.82
CA GLY A 88 28.07 0.01 5.33
C GLY A 88 26.77 -0.55 5.89
N THR A 89 25.83 0.26 6.38
CA THR A 89 24.49 -0.20 6.78
C THR A 89 23.40 0.38 5.88
N GLN A 90 23.28 -0.17 4.68
CA GLN A 90 22.27 0.25 3.72
C GLN A 90 21.05 -0.68 3.81
N HIS A 91 19.86 -0.08 4.07
CA HIS A 91 18.49 -0.57 3.85
C HIS A 91 17.74 -1.25 5.02
N SER A 92 17.01 -0.43 5.81
CA SER A 92 16.00 -0.89 6.80
C SER A 92 14.55 -0.61 6.34
N TYR A 93 14.27 -0.61 5.04
CA TYR A 93 12.89 -0.61 4.52
C TYR A 93 12.62 -1.95 3.85
N SER A 94 11.37 -2.44 3.94
CA SER A 94 11.00 -3.74 3.37
C SER A 94 10.89 -3.62 1.85
N GLU A 95 11.73 -4.35 1.13
CA GLU A 95 11.64 -4.46 -0.34
C GLU A 95 10.26 -4.98 -0.76
N GLU A 96 9.63 -5.81 0.07
CA GLU A 96 8.28 -6.30 -0.13
C GLU A 96 7.23 -5.18 -0.09
N GLU A 97 7.38 -4.20 0.81
CA GLU A 97 6.53 -3.00 0.86
C GLU A 97 6.69 -2.15 -0.41
N LYS A 98 7.93 -1.96 -0.88
CA LYS A 98 8.22 -1.23 -2.12
C LYS A 98 7.55 -1.89 -3.33
N VAL A 99 7.74 -3.20 -3.50
CA VAL A 99 7.16 -3.99 -4.59
C VAL A 99 5.63 -3.91 -4.55
N ALA A 100 5.04 -4.06 -3.36
CA ALA A 100 3.59 -3.97 -3.19
C ALA A 100 3.04 -2.59 -3.57
N PHE A 101 3.69 -1.50 -3.13
CA PHE A 101 3.25 -0.14 -3.47
C PHE A 101 3.41 0.17 -4.95
N VAL A 102 4.50 -0.25 -5.59
CA VAL A 102 4.68 -0.06 -7.04
C VAL A 102 3.57 -0.77 -7.81
N ASN A 103 3.29 -2.04 -7.49
CA ASN A 103 2.24 -2.80 -8.14
C ASN A 103 0.86 -2.17 -7.92
N TRP A 104 0.58 -1.68 -6.72
CA TRP A 104 -0.66 -0.97 -6.40
C TRP A 104 -0.81 0.31 -7.22
N ILE A 105 0.22 1.16 -7.25
CA ILE A 105 0.21 2.44 -7.99
C ILE A 105 0.06 2.19 -9.49
N ASN A 106 0.87 1.28 -10.05
CA ASN A 106 0.78 0.90 -11.47
C ASN A 106 -0.63 0.46 -11.84
N LYS A 107 -1.30 -0.28 -10.94
CA LYS A 107 -2.67 -0.74 -11.20
C LYS A 107 -3.71 0.35 -11.04
N ALA A 108 -3.61 1.15 -9.99
CA ALA A 108 -4.59 2.17 -9.65
C ALA A 108 -4.57 3.35 -10.63
N LEU A 109 -3.38 3.71 -11.14
CA LEU A 109 -3.17 4.84 -12.05
C LEU A 109 -2.86 4.41 -13.48
N GLU A 110 -3.09 3.14 -13.83
CA GLU A 110 -2.84 2.55 -15.16
C GLU A 110 -3.41 3.39 -16.32
N LYS A 111 -4.58 4.01 -16.09
CA LYS A 111 -5.33 4.76 -17.10
C LYS A 111 -5.20 6.28 -16.95
N ASP A 112 -4.45 6.76 -15.95
CA ASP A 112 -4.30 8.19 -15.70
C ASP A 112 -3.36 8.82 -16.74
N GLY A 113 -3.86 9.83 -17.47
CA GLY A 113 -3.10 10.50 -18.52
C GLY A 113 -1.94 11.34 -18.01
N ASP A 114 -2.04 11.85 -16.77
CA ASP A 114 -1.08 12.76 -16.16
C ASP A 114 0.11 12.02 -15.54
N CYS A 115 0.01 10.70 -15.33
CA CYS A 115 1.07 9.88 -14.74
C CYS A 115 1.87 9.06 -15.77
N LYS A 116 1.57 9.19 -17.07
CA LYS A 116 2.20 8.39 -18.14
C LYS A 116 3.71 8.58 -18.29
N HIS A 117 4.27 9.68 -17.79
CA HIS A 117 5.70 9.92 -17.82
C HIS A 117 6.46 9.13 -16.73
N VAL A 118 5.75 8.62 -15.73
CA VAL A 118 6.31 7.81 -14.62
C VAL A 118 5.85 6.35 -14.71
N LEU A 119 4.63 6.09 -15.19
CA LEU A 119 4.04 4.76 -15.20
C LEU A 119 4.23 4.02 -16.53
N PRO A 120 4.41 2.68 -16.50
CA PRO A 120 4.55 1.84 -15.30
C PRO A 120 5.96 1.92 -14.69
N MET A 121 6.04 1.89 -13.35
CA MET A 121 7.29 1.80 -12.61
C MET A 121 7.76 0.35 -12.46
N ASP A 122 9.07 0.08 -12.51
CA ASP A 122 9.61 -1.25 -12.21
C ASP A 122 9.69 -1.47 -10.68
N PRO A 123 9.02 -2.50 -10.13
CA PRO A 123 9.04 -2.77 -8.68
C PRO A 123 10.42 -3.16 -8.14
N ASN A 124 11.37 -3.54 -9.00
CA ASN A 124 12.71 -3.96 -8.60
C ASN A 124 13.73 -2.83 -8.60
N THR A 125 13.37 -1.63 -9.09
CA THR A 125 14.27 -0.47 -9.21
C THR A 125 13.94 0.59 -8.15
N ASN A 126 14.54 1.77 -8.30
CA ASN A 126 14.25 2.97 -7.50
C ASN A 126 13.20 3.87 -8.16
N ASP A 127 12.49 3.41 -9.18
CA ASP A 127 11.51 4.20 -9.94
C ASP A 127 10.40 4.76 -9.06
N LEU A 128 10.02 4.02 -8.01
CA LEU A 128 9.08 4.51 -7.00
C LEU A 128 9.52 5.86 -6.40
N PHE A 129 10.79 5.97 -6.04
CA PHE A 129 11.31 7.11 -5.31
C PHE A 129 11.52 8.32 -6.22
N THR A 130 12.03 8.08 -7.43
CA THR A 130 12.19 9.14 -8.43
C THR A 130 10.83 9.60 -8.98
N GLY A 131 9.89 8.68 -9.16
CA GLY A 131 8.54 8.93 -9.66
C GLY A 131 7.66 9.77 -8.74
N MET A 132 7.98 9.84 -7.44
CA MET A 132 7.27 10.72 -6.51
C MET A 132 7.79 12.17 -6.54
N GLY A 133 8.96 12.41 -7.13
CA GLY A 133 9.70 13.67 -6.97
C GLY A 133 9.05 14.90 -7.61
N ASP A 134 8.05 14.73 -8.49
CA ASP A 134 7.27 15.83 -9.07
C ASP A 134 5.94 16.12 -8.35
N GLY A 135 5.57 15.28 -7.38
CA GLY A 135 4.34 15.37 -6.60
C GLY A 135 3.04 14.98 -7.29
N ILE A 136 3.04 14.68 -8.60
CA ILE A 136 1.82 14.38 -9.36
C ILE A 136 1.21 13.06 -8.86
N VAL A 137 2.03 12.00 -8.80
CA VAL A 137 1.56 10.67 -8.36
C VAL A 137 1.05 10.73 -6.92
N LEU A 138 1.72 11.46 -6.03
CA LEU A 138 1.28 11.63 -4.64
C LEU A 138 -0.09 12.30 -4.55
N CYS A 139 -0.32 13.38 -5.31
CA CYS A 139 -1.62 14.06 -5.35
C CYS A 139 -2.74 13.11 -5.84
N LYS A 140 -2.46 12.33 -6.89
CA LYS A 140 -3.40 11.36 -7.44
C LYS A 140 -3.72 10.23 -6.46
N MET A 141 -2.71 9.72 -5.75
CA MET A 141 -2.89 8.72 -4.71
C MET A 141 -3.74 9.22 -3.54
N ILE A 142 -3.62 10.49 -3.15
CA ILE A 142 -4.47 11.11 -2.13
C ILE A 142 -5.94 11.10 -2.57
N ASN A 143 -6.22 11.51 -3.82
CA ASN A 143 -7.59 11.47 -4.36
C ASN A 143 -8.14 10.05 -4.53
N LEU A 144 -7.28 9.06 -4.79
CA LEU A 144 -7.70 7.65 -4.81
C LEU A 144 -8.11 7.17 -3.42
N SER A 145 -7.40 7.61 -2.37
CA SER A 145 -7.74 7.24 -0.99
C SER A 145 -8.94 8.00 -0.44
N VAL A 146 -9.05 9.29 -0.76
CA VAL A 146 -10.19 10.14 -0.37
C VAL A 146 -10.56 11.02 -1.56
N PRO A 147 -11.63 10.67 -2.30
CA PRO A 147 -12.07 11.44 -3.46
C PRO A 147 -12.27 12.93 -3.14
N ASP A 148 -12.05 13.78 -4.15
CA ASP A 148 -12.25 15.24 -4.09
C ASP A 148 -11.40 15.99 -3.04
N THR A 149 -10.35 15.37 -2.50
CA THR A 149 -9.42 16.04 -1.56
C THR A 149 -8.58 17.13 -2.23
N ILE A 150 -8.10 16.86 -3.45
CA ILE A 150 -7.31 17.78 -4.26
C ILE A 150 -8.08 18.08 -5.54
N ASP A 151 -8.34 19.36 -5.78
CA ASP A 151 -8.80 19.80 -7.10
C ASP A 151 -7.67 19.60 -8.12
N GLU A 152 -7.86 18.65 -9.03
CA GLU A 152 -6.89 18.28 -10.05
C GLU A 152 -6.38 19.45 -10.90
N ARG A 153 -7.15 20.53 -11.02
CA ARG A 153 -6.76 21.73 -11.78
C ARG A 153 -5.63 22.51 -11.10
N THR A 154 -5.42 22.28 -9.81
CA THR A 154 -4.35 22.92 -9.01
C THR A 154 -3.02 22.18 -9.12
N ILE A 155 -3.02 20.94 -9.64
CA ILE A 155 -1.81 20.17 -9.87
C ILE A 155 -1.12 20.71 -11.13
N ASN A 156 0.15 21.12 -11.00
CA ASN A 156 0.99 21.44 -12.15
C ASN A 156 1.36 20.16 -12.90
N LYS A 157 0.90 20.02 -14.15
CA LYS A 157 1.03 18.78 -14.95
C LYS A 157 1.93 18.92 -16.19
N LYS A 158 2.33 20.14 -16.56
CA LYS A 158 3.07 20.42 -17.81
C LYS A 158 4.24 21.37 -17.55
N LYS A 159 5.36 21.16 -18.26
CA LYS A 159 6.57 22.00 -18.20
C LYS A 159 7.01 22.28 -16.76
N LEU A 160 7.21 21.20 -16.02
CA LEU A 160 7.56 21.26 -14.61
C LEU A 160 8.90 21.99 -14.41
N THR A 161 8.85 23.06 -13.63
CA THR A 161 10.00 23.79 -13.11
C THR A 161 10.25 23.37 -11.66
N PRO A 162 11.44 23.63 -11.09
CA PRO A 162 11.71 23.37 -9.68
C PRO A 162 10.67 24.02 -8.73
N PHE A 163 10.17 25.21 -9.09
CA PHE A 163 9.14 25.91 -8.32
C PHE A 163 7.79 25.19 -8.36
N THR A 164 7.30 24.85 -9.55
CA THR A 164 6.00 24.16 -9.71
C THR A 164 6.02 22.73 -9.14
N ILE A 165 7.19 22.07 -9.16
CA ILE A 165 7.39 20.78 -8.47
C ILE A 165 7.22 20.97 -6.97
N GLN A 166 7.87 21.99 -6.41
CA GLN A 166 7.75 22.30 -4.99
C GLN A 166 6.31 22.65 -4.59
N GLU A 167 5.56 23.36 -5.44
CA GLU A 167 4.13 23.61 -5.24
C GLU A 167 3.32 22.30 -5.21
N ASN A 168 3.53 21.38 -6.16
CA ASN A 168 2.86 20.08 -6.16
C ASN A 168 3.15 19.26 -4.90
N LEU A 169 4.41 19.24 -4.46
CA LEU A 169 4.82 18.48 -3.27
C LEU A 169 4.23 19.07 -1.99
N ASN A 170 4.21 20.41 -1.87
CA ASN A 170 3.55 21.07 -0.76
C ASN A 170 2.04 20.84 -0.77
N LEU A 171 1.41 20.86 -1.95
CA LEU A 171 -0.01 20.52 -2.10
C LEU A 171 -0.28 19.09 -1.60
N ALA A 172 0.52 18.11 -2.04
CA ALA A 172 0.41 16.73 -1.59
C ALA A 172 0.56 16.60 -0.07
N LEU A 173 1.58 17.25 0.54
CA LEU A 173 1.81 17.20 1.98
C LEU A 173 0.65 17.81 2.79
N ASN A 174 0.17 18.99 2.37
CA ASN A 174 -0.94 19.67 3.04
C ASN A 174 -2.23 18.86 2.95
N SER A 175 -2.53 18.30 1.76
CA SER A 175 -3.70 17.46 1.55
C SER A 175 -3.61 16.13 2.28
N ALA A 176 -2.43 15.50 2.33
CA ALA A 176 -2.19 14.30 3.12
C ALA A 176 -2.45 14.57 4.62
N SER A 177 -1.98 15.72 5.14
CA SER A 177 -2.27 16.15 6.51
C SER A 177 -3.77 16.32 6.75
N ALA A 178 -4.49 16.93 5.80
CA ALA A 178 -5.93 17.17 5.89
C ALA A 178 -6.76 15.88 5.97
N ILE A 179 -6.30 14.79 5.34
CA ILE A 179 -6.96 13.47 5.42
C ILE A 179 -6.50 12.63 6.62
N GLY A 180 -5.60 13.16 7.47
CA GLY A 180 -5.16 12.51 8.70
C GLY A 180 -3.79 11.83 8.64
N CYS A 181 -2.95 12.11 7.64
CA CYS A 181 -1.56 11.63 7.65
C CYS A 181 -0.69 12.48 8.60
N HIS A 182 0.21 11.82 9.32
CA HIS A 182 1.22 12.49 10.14
C HIS A 182 2.44 12.86 9.27
N VAL A 183 2.48 14.12 8.81
CA VAL A 183 3.53 14.64 7.90
C VAL A 183 4.43 15.72 8.51
N VAL A 184 4.35 15.94 9.83
CA VAL A 184 5.03 17.05 10.54
C VAL A 184 6.56 17.09 10.39
N ASN A 185 7.19 15.97 10.00
CA ASN A 185 8.63 15.84 9.82
C ASN A 185 9.03 15.51 8.37
N ILE A 186 8.16 15.80 7.40
CA ILE A 186 8.42 15.55 5.97
C ILE A 186 8.31 16.86 5.20
N GLY A 187 9.39 17.29 4.56
CA GLY A 187 9.41 18.46 3.68
C GLY A 187 9.26 18.09 2.21
N ALA A 188 8.93 19.09 1.38
CA ALA A 188 8.89 18.91 -0.07
C ALA A 188 10.25 18.47 -0.63
N GLU A 189 11.36 18.98 -0.11
CA GLU A 189 12.69 18.58 -0.59
C GLU A 189 13.00 17.11 -0.29
N ASP A 190 12.54 16.57 0.84
CA ASP A 190 12.70 15.14 1.18
C ASP A 190 12.03 14.22 0.15
N LEU A 191 10.84 14.62 -0.32
CA LEU A 191 10.09 13.90 -1.35
C LEU A 191 10.71 14.08 -2.74
N LYS A 192 11.19 15.29 -3.05
CA LYS A 192 11.90 15.61 -4.29
C LYS A 192 13.21 14.84 -4.44
N GLU A 193 13.95 14.67 -3.35
CA GLU A 193 15.16 13.84 -3.27
C GLU A 193 14.85 12.34 -3.27
N GLY A 194 13.57 11.94 -3.14
CA GLY A 194 13.16 10.54 -3.10
C GLY A 194 13.63 9.81 -1.83
N ARG A 195 13.65 10.47 -0.67
CA ARG A 195 14.09 9.85 0.59
C ARG A 195 13.21 8.66 0.94
N GLN A 196 13.78 7.48 0.74
CA GLN A 196 13.05 6.21 0.61
C GLN A 196 12.11 5.94 1.80
N HIS A 197 12.61 6.08 3.02
CA HIS A 197 11.82 5.85 4.24
C HIS A 197 10.64 6.83 4.41
N LEU A 198 10.79 8.09 3.97
CA LEU A 198 9.74 9.11 4.06
C LEU A 198 8.68 8.90 2.98
N VAL A 199 9.11 8.59 1.76
CA VAL A 199 8.21 8.26 0.65
C VAL A 199 7.36 7.02 0.99
N LEU A 200 7.98 5.94 1.44
CA LEU A 200 7.26 4.72 1.83
C LEU A 200 6.33 4.97 3.02
N GLY A 201 6.78 5.74 4.01
CA GLY A 201 5.98 6.09 5.18
C GLY A 201 4.75 6.93 4.84
N LEU A 202 4.87 7.87 3.89
CA LEU A 202 3.75 8.67 3.40
C LEU A 202 2.77 7.83 2.57
N LEU A 203 3.27 7.07 1.59
CA LEU A 203 2.44 6.19 0.75
C LEU A 203 1.65 5.19 1.58
N TRP A 204 2.30 4.60 2.59
CA TRP A 204 1.64 3.70 3.52
C TRP A 204 0.45 4.35 4.23
N GLN A 205 0.61 5.56 4.77
CA GLN A 205 -0.47 6.26 5.46
C GLN A 205 -1.64 6.59 4.52
N VAL A 206 -1.32 7.07 3.31
CA VAL A 206 -2.33 7.39 2.29
C VAL A 206 -3.11 6.12 1.88
N ILE A 207 -2.42 5.03 1.56
CA ILE A 207 -3.05 3.75 1.18
C ILE A 207 -3.89 3.20 2.35
N LYS A 208 -3.37 3.26 3.57
CA LYS A 208 -4.08 2.84 4.78
C LYS A 208 -5.42 3.56 4.92
N ILE A 209 -5.45 4.87 4.73
CA ILE A 209 -6.69 5.67 4.83
C ILE A 209 -7.72 5.20 3.80
N GLY A 210 -7.33 5.06 2.53
CA GLY A 210 -8.24 4.61 1.47
C GLY A 210 -8.84 3.23 1.75
N LEU A 211 -8.00 2.29 2.17
CA LEU A 211 -8.45 0.94 2.54
C LEU A 211 -9.46 0.95 3.69
N PHE A 212 -9.30 1.83 4.68
CA PHE A 212 -10.25 1.94 5.80
C PHE A 212 -11.55 2.65 5.42
N ALA A 213 -11.49 3.65 4.54
CA ALA A 213 -12.67 4.35 4.05
C ALA A 213 -13.62 3.41 3.30
N ASP A 214 -13.08 2.56 2.41
CA ASP A 214 -13.86 1.58 1.65
C ASP A 214 -14.59 0.57 2.56
N ILE A 215 -13.93 0.11 3.62
CA ILE A 215 -14.53 -0.80 4.60
C ILE A 215 -15.68 -0.12 5.36
N GLU A 216 -15.51 1.13 5.78
CA GLU A 216 -16.56 1.84 6.50
C GLU A 216 -17.77 2.18 5.61
N LEU A 217 -17.55 2.50 4.34
CA LEU A 217 -18.61 2.73 3.35
C LEU A 217 -19.41 1.45 3.06
N SER A 218 -18.73 0.33 2.78
CA SER A 218 -19.38 -0.96 2.51
C SER A 218 -20.28 -1.46 3.64
N ARG A 219 -19.93 -1.14 4.90
CA ARG A 219 -20.74 -1.52 6.08
C ARG A 219 -22.01 -0.68 6.23
N ASN A 220 -22.02 0.55 5.72
CA ASN A 220 -23.16 1.46 5.86
C ASN A 220 -24.20 1.28 4.74
N GLU A 221 -23.86 0.60 3.64
CA GLU A 221 -24.79 0.27 2.56
C GLU A 221 -25.64 -0.99 2.86
N GLU A 222 -25.29 -1.78 3.88
CA GLU A 222 -26.03 -2.99 4.29
C GLU A 222 -27.20 -2.73 5.28
N TYR A 223 -27.61 -1.47 5.47
CA TYR A 223 -28.75 -1.08 6.34
C TYR A 223 -29.84 -0.31 5.59
#